data_AF-A0A1I5SEX3-F1
#
_entry.id   AF-A0A1I5SEX3-F1
#
_cell.length_a   1.000
_cell.length_b   1.000
_cell.length_c   1.000
_cell.angle_alpha   90.00
_cell.angle_beta   90.00
_cell.angle_gamma   90.00
#
_symmetry.space_group_name_H-M   'P 1'
#
loop_
_entity.id
_entity.type
_entity.pdbx_description
1 polymer ?
#
loop_
_entity_poly.entity_id
_entity_poly.type
_entity_poly.pdbx_seq_one_letter_code
_entity_poly.pdbx_strand_id
1 'polypeptide(L)'
;MKLHLTCVGLVGALMVLSGPDRLPPGGLPLMIGKANAEDGGKARRAPSVPPARDPSAAVAEEYELARQKGTAEAFELFIARHGDDPLAEKARAELKRLSR
;
A
#
# COMPACT_ATOMS: atom_id res chain seq x y z
N MET A 1 -21.22 14.69 8.72
CA MET A 1 -20.83 13.84 9.86
C MET A 1 -19.42 13.31 9.58
N LYS A 2 -18.40 13.83 10.25
CA LYS A 2 -16.98 13.48 10.05
C LYS A 2 -16.42 13.10 11.42
N LEU A 3 -16.07 11.83 11.60
CA LEU A 3 -15.45 11.32 12.83
C LEU A 3 -13.94 11.21 12.60
N HIS A 4 -13.20 11.76 13.55
CA HIS A 4 -11.77 11.97 13.55
C HIS A 4 -11.08 10.67 13.96
N LEU A 5 -10.22 10.13 13.08
CA LEU A 5 -9.49 8.88 13.34
C LEU A 5 -8.19 9.22 14.06
N THR A 6 -8.13 8.89 15.35
CA THR A 6 -7.00 9.16 16.24
C THR A 6 -5.92 8.08 16.13
N CYS A 7 -4.68 8.57 16.11
CA CYS A 7 -3.43 7.81 16.15
C CYS A 7 -3.22 7.24 17.56
N VAL A 8 -3.06 5.92 17.70
CA VAL A 8 -2.73 5.25 18.98
C VAL A 8 -1.54 4.31 18.80
N GLY A 9 -0.39 4.77 19.29
CA GLY A 9 0.43 4.05 20.28
C GLY A 9 0.93 2.65 19.94
N LEU A 10 2.15 2.59 19.41
CA LEU A 10 3.04 1.43 19.42
C LEU A 10 3.54 1.18 20.86
N VAL A 11 3.18 0.03 21.45
CA VAL A 11 3.76 -0.45 22.73
C VAL A 11 4.36 -1.83 22.49
N GLY A 12 5.67 -1.92 22.64
CA GLY A 12 6.44 -3.14 22.54
C GLY A 12 6.33 -4.01 23.80
N ALA A 13 6.51 -5.32 23.60
CA ALA A 13 6.73 -6.27 24.69
C ALA A 13 7.80 -7.28 24.26
N LEU A 14 8.97 -7.17 24.90
CA LEU A 14 10.08 -8.11 24.84
C LEU A 14 9.90 -9.09 26.02
N MET A 15 9.81 -10.40 25.76
CA MET A 15 9.88 -11.47 26.77
C MET A 15 10.73 -12.60 26.19
N VAL A 16 12.01 -12.69 26.59
CA VAL A 16 12.58 -13.53 27.67
C VAL A 16 12.83 -14.99 27.23
N LEU A 17 14.13 -15.31 27.13
CA LEU A 17 14.72 -16.63 26.91
C LEU A 17 14.62 -17.50 28.18
N SER A 18 14.19 -18.76 28.01
CA SER A 18 14.45 -19.82 28.99
C SER A 18 14.45 -21.19 28.29
N GLY A 19 15.62 -21.83 28.24
CA GLY A 19 15.77 -23.30 28.10
C GLY A 19 16.06 -23.91 29.49
N PRO A 20 16.29 -25.23 29.66
CA PRO A 20 16.68 -26.22 28.65
C PRO A 20 16.04 -27.64 28.81
N ASP A 21 16.49 -28.54 27.94
CA ASP A 21 16.65 -29.99 28.12
C ASP A 21 15.42 -30.93 28.16
N ARG A 22 15.36 -31.83 27.15
CA ARG A 22 15.44 -33.31 27.28
C ARG A 22 15.10 -34.01 25.95
N LEU A 23 16.13 -34.50 25.24
CA LEU A 23 16.05 -35.68 24.35
C LEU A 23 16.17 -36.92 25.26
N PRO A 24 15.44 -38.04 25.05
CA PRO A 24 15.68 -38.98 23.92
C PRO A 24 14.41 -39.85 23.61
N PRO A 25 14.48 -41.09 23.09
CA PRO A 25 15.25 -41.68 21.98
C PRO A 25 14.32 -42.24 20.88
N GLY A 26 14.91 -42.55 19.72
CA GLY A 26 14.57 -43.77 18.97
C GLY A 26 13.11 -43.98 18.56
N GLY A 27 12.78 -43.51 17.36
CA GLY A 27 11.62 -43.97 16.62
C GLY A 27 11.83 -43.63 15.16
N LEU A 28 12.39 -44.56 14.39
CA LEU A 28 12.35 -44.48 12.93
C LEU A 28 10.90 -44.21 12.53
N PRO A 29 10.57 -43.08 11.86
CA PRO A 29 9.27 -42.97 11.23
C PRO A 29 9.27 -44.00 10.11
N LEU A 30 8.61 -45.12 10.40
CA LEU A 30 8.22 -46.14 9.46
C LEU A 30 7.57 -45.39 8.29
N MET A 31 8.25 -45.35 7.14
CA MET A 31 7.74 -44.71 5.93
C MET A 31 6.54 -45.51 5.41
N ILE A 32 5.39 -45.33 6.06
CA ILE A 32 4.06 -45.71 5.60
C ILE A 32 3.28 -44.41 5.49
N GLY A 33 3.63 -43.67 4.46
CA GLY A 33 2.88 -42.53 3.95
C GLY A 33 2.99 -42.62 2.45
N LYS A 34 1.94 -43.14 1.82
CA LYS A 34 1.79 -43.17 0.37
C LYS A 34 2.12 -41.77 -0.16
N ALA A 35 3.09 -41.64 -1.04
CA ALA A 35 3.31 -40.39 -1.76
C ALA A 35 2.08 -40.13 -2.64
N ASN A 36 1.16 -39.31 -2.15
CA ASN A 36 0.14 -38.71 -2.98
C ASN A 36 0.82 -37.56 -3.70
N ALA A 37 1.25 -37.80 -4.94
CA ALA A 37 1.52 -36.72 -5.86
C ALA A 37 0.17 -36.13 -6.26
N GLU A 38 -0.38 -35.26 -5.39
CA GLU A 38 -1.38 -34.32 -5.87
C GLU A 38 -0.64 -33.35 -6.80
N ASP A 39 -0.84 -33.58 -8.09
CA ASP A 39 -0.51 -32.67 -9.17
C ASP A 39 -0.91 -31.25 -8.75
N GLY A 40 0.11 -30.43 -8.52
CA GLY A 40 0.01 -29.04 -8.12
C GLY A 40 -0.55 -28.17 -9.24
N GLY A 41 -1.75 -28.51 -9.74
CA GLY A 41 -2.47 -27.79 -10.77
C GLY A 41 -3.24 -26.59 -10.23
N LYS A 42 -2.74 -25.94 -9.17
CA LYS A 42 -3.15 -24.59 -8.79
C LYS A 42 -1.87 -23.79 -8.61
N ALA A 43 -1.18 -23.54 -9.72
CA ALA A 43 -0.25 -22.43 -9.79
C ALA A 43 -1.01 -21.21 -9.27
N ARG A 44 -0.71 -20.80 -8.03
CA ARG A 44 -1.29 -19.64 -7.37
C ARG A 44 -1.08 -18.50 -8.33
N ARG A 45 -2.15 -18.10 -9.05
CA ARG A 45 -2.06 -17.02 -10.04
C ARG A 45 -1.36 -15.87 -9.33
N ALA A 46 -0.20 -15.49 -9.85
CA ALA A 46 0.46 -14.29 -9.37
C ALA A 46 -0.58 -13.17 -9.36
N PRO A 47 -0.62 -12.31 -8.32
CA PRO A 47 -1.55 -11.20 -8.29
C PRO A 47 -1.45 -10.45 -9.61
N SER A 48 -2.52 -10.49 -10.42
CA SER A 48 -2.53 -9.81 -11.70
C SER A 48 -2.53 -8.32 -11.40
N VAL A 49 -1.47 -7.62 -11.78
CA VAL A 49 -1.42 -6.16 -11.66
C VAL A 49 -2.62 -5.61 -12.45
N PRO A 50 -3.45 -4.74 -11.85
CA PRO A 50 -4.56 -4.14 -12.57
C PRO A 50 -4.05 -3.43 -13.82
N PRO A 51 -4.84 -3.40 -14.91
CA PRO A 51 -4.42 -2.77 -16.15
C PRO A 51 -4.02 -1.32 -15.90
N ALA A 52 -2.97 -0.87 -16.59
CA ALA A 52 -2.54 0.52 -16.53
C ALA A 52 -3.72 1.43 -16.93
N ARG A 53 -4.03 2.42 -16.08
CA ARG A 53 -5.03 3.43 -16.40
C ARG A 53 -4.50 4.35 -17.50
N ASP A 54 -5.42 5.00 -18.20
CA ASP A 54 -5.07 6.08 -19.12
C ASP A 54 -4.29 7.17 -18.36
N PRO A 55 -3.12 7.60 -18.87
CA PRO A 55 -2.27 8.55 -18.17
C PRO A 55 -2.96 9.89 -17.97
N SER A 56 -3.73 10.36 -18.95
CA SER A 56 -4.46 11.63 -18.86
C SER A 56 -5.55 11.57 -17.79
N ALA A 57 -6.25 10.44 -17.69
CA ALA A 57 -7.23 10.21 -16.64
C ALA A 57 -6.60 10.23 -15.24
N ALA A 58 -5.41 9.63 -15.08
CA ALA A 58 -4.70 9.65 -13.80
C ALA A 58 -4.32 11.08 -13.37
N VAL A 59 -3.82 11.91 -14.29
CA VAL A 59 -3.49 13.32 -14.00
C VAL A 59 -4.75 14.11 -13.63
N ALA A 60 -5.85 13.92 -14.35
CA ALA A 60 -7.12 14.56 -14.03
C ALA A 60 -7.64 14.19 -12.63
N GLU A 61 -7.55 12.91 -12.25
CA GLU A 61 -7.90 12.47 -10.89
C GLU A 61 -7.02 13.14 -9.83
N GLU A 62 -5.69 13.21 -10.04
CA GLU A 62 -4.78 13.89 -9.11
C GLU A 62 -5.08 15.39 -8.96
N TYR A 63 -5.44 16.06 -10.06
CA TYR A 63 -5.87 17.46 -10.01
C TYR A 63 -7.14 17.64 -9.18
N GLU A 64 -8.14 16.78 -9.39
CA GLU A 64 -9.38 16.84 -8.61
C GLU A 64 -9.14 16.53 -7.13
N LEU A 65 -8.20 15.63 -6.79
CA LEU A 65 -7.77 15.42 -5.40
C LEU A 65 -7.12 16.69 -4.82
N ALA A 66 -6.31 17.41 -5.59
CA ALA A 66 -5.74 18.68 -5.15
C ALA A 66 -6.84 19.73 -4.91
N ARG A 67 -7.83 19.83 -5.81
CA ARG A 67 -9.00 20.70 -5.63
C ARG A 67 -9.85 20.36 -4.42
N GLN A 68 -10.09 19.08 -4.18
CA GLN A 68 -10.85 18.61 -3.02
C GLN A 68 -10.15 18.96 -1.70
N LYS A 69 -8.81 18.91 -1.68
CA LYS A 69 -8.01 19.38 -0.53
C LYS A 69 -8.07 20.90 -0.41
N GLY A 70 -7.96 21.62 -1.52
CA GLY A 70 -8.13 23.07 -1.58
C GLY A 70 -7.08 23.85 -0.80
N THR A 71 -5.88 23.28 -0.58
CA THR A 71 -4.76 23.94 0.10
C THR A 71 -3.65 24.32 -0.89
N ALA A 72 -2.80 25.28 -0.52
CA ALA A 72 -1.70 25.72 -1.35
C ALA A 72 -0.73 24.57 -1.66
N GLU A 73 -0.40 23.78 -0.63
CA GLU A 73 0.54 22.66 -0.73
C GLU A 73 0.01 21.57 -1.67
N ALA A 74 -1.31 21.35 -1.71
CA ALA A 74 -1.91 20.36 -2.59
C ALA A 74 -1.77 20.75 -4.07
N PHE A 75 -1.97 22.03 -4.38
CA PHE A 75 -1.79 22.55 -5.73
C PHE A 75 -0.31 22.63 -6.12
N GLU A 76 0.57 23.04 -5.22
CA GLU A 76 2.02 23.05 -5.46
C GLU A 76 2.56 21.65 -5.75
N LEU A 77 2.12 20.64 -4.99
CA LEU A 77 2.51 19.25 -5.21
C LEU A 77 2.03 18.73 -6.57
N PHE A 78 0.82 19.11 -7.00
CA PHE A 78 0.32 18.77 -8.33
C PHE A 78 1.19 19.41 -9.42
N ILE A 79 1.50 20.70 -9.30
CA ILE A 79 2.35 21.43 -10.25
C ILE A 79 3.77 20.84 -10.31
N ALA A 80 4.32 20.43 -9.16
CA ALA A 80 5.65 19.81 -9.10
C ALA A 80 5.73 18.47 -9.85
N ARG A 81 4.61 17.75 -9.98
CA ARG A 81 4.54 16.45 -10.67
C ARG A 81 4.15 16.58 -12.13
N HIS A 82 3.20 17.46 -12.42
CA HIS A 82 2.52 17.56 -13.72
C HIS A 82 2.66 18.97 -14.31
N GLY A 83 3.80 19.63 -14.11
CA GLY A 83 3.99 21.05 -14.44
C GLY A 83 3.82 21.42 -15.91
N ASP A 84 3.99 20.45 -16.82
CA ASP A 84 3.82 20.61 -18.27
C ASP A 84 2.39 20.25 -18.74
N ASP A 85 1.54 19.73 -17.85
CA ASP A 85 0.16 19.37 -18.19
C ASP A 85 -0.74 20.62 -18.29
N PRO A 86 -1.70 20.69 -19.22
CA PRO A 86 -2.64 21.81 -19.31
C PRO A 86 -3.44 22.09 -18.02
N LEU A 87 -3.62 21.10 -17.14
CA LEU A 87 -4.25 21.30 -15.83
C LEU A 87 -3.35 22.05 -14.83
N ALA A 88 -2.02 22.08 -15.04
CA ALA A 88 -1.10 22.82 -14.19
C ALA A 88 -1.42 24.31 -14.19
N GLU A 89 -1.83 24.88 -15.33
CA GLU A 89 -2.23 26.28 -15.42
C GLU A 89 -3.48 26.58 -14.57
N LYS A 90 -4.42 25.63 -14.49
CA LYS A 90 -5.57 25.76 -13.58
C LYS A 90 -5.15 25.66 -12.12
N ALA A 91 -4.22 24.75 -11.79
CA ALA A 91 -3.67 24.64 -10.43
C ALA A 91 -2.93 25.92 -10.00
N ARG A 92 -2.14 26.54 -10.90
CA ARG A 92 -1.49 27.84 -10.65
C ARG A 92 -2.50 28.95 -10.37
N ALA A 93 -3.61 28.98 -11.11
CA ALA A 93 -4.68 29.94 -10.90
C ALA A 93 -5.36 29.76 -9.53
N GLU A 94 -5.64 28.52 -9.11
CA GLU A 94 -6.19 28.24 -7.78
C GLU A 94 -5.20 28.60 -6.66
N LEU A 95 -3.91 28.31 -6.84
CA LEU A 95 -2.87 28.70 -5.88
C LEU A 95 -2.82 30.22 -5.68
N LYS A 96 -2.88 31.00 -6.77
CA LYS A 96 -2.94 32.46 -6.72
C LYS A 96 -4.21 32.98 -6.01
N ARG A 97 -5.31 32.25 -6.12
CA ARG A 97 -6.58 32.59 -5.43
C ARG A 97 -6.46 32.38 -3.92
N LEU A 98 -5.73 31.35 -3.48
CA LEU A 98 -5.52 31.05 -2.07
C LEU A 98 -4.52 32.01 -1.39
N SER A 99 -3.57 32.55 -2.16
CA SER A 99 -2.57 33.49 -1.63
C SER A 99 -3.06 34.94 -1.50
N ARG A 100 -4.33 35.21 -1.82
CA ARG A 100 -4.92 36.54 -1.81
C ARG A 100 -5.70 36.78 -0.53
#